data_AF-A0A848X2K9-F1
#
_entry.id   AF-A0A848X2K9-F1
#
_cell.length_a   1.000
_cell.length_b   1.000
_cell.length_c   1.000
_cell.angle_alpha   90.00
_cell.angle_beta   90.00
_cell.angle_gamma   90.00
#
_symmetry.space_group_name_H-M   'P 1'
#
loop_
_entity.id
_entity.type
_entity.pdbx_description
1 polymer ?
#
loop_
_entity_poly.entity_id
_entity_poly.type
_entity_poly.pdbx_seq_one_letter_code
_entity_poly.pdbx_strand_id
1 'polypeptide(L)'
;PIIVYGIFVNEGRDWRMPESFFLGLHFNYWGSLLVAMGWISAVMLMCRHSIFVGLQERLSAVGRMAFTNYIAQSVLGTFVFYGFGLGLFGRMDRVGQAGVVLAIWLVQLAWSPWWLGRFRFGPLEWLWRTLVYWKVQPMRR
;
A
#
# COMPACT_ATOMS: atom_id res chain seq x y z
N PRO A 1 6.13 -21.15 10.07
CA PRO A 1 6.12 -22.45 10.78
C PRO A 1 4.88 -22.69 11.66
N ILE A 2 4.60 -21.86 12.68
CA ILE A 2 3.46 -22.07 13.60
C ILE A 2 2.11 -21.95 12.88
N ILE A 3 1.92 -20.92 12.06
CA ILE A 3 0.69 -20.73 11.27
C ILE A 3 0.48 -21.90 10.31
N VAL A 4 1.54 -22.31 9.62
CA VAL A 4 1.53 -23.43 8.66
C VAL A 4 1.19 -24.75 9.37
N TYR A 5 1.74 -24.98 10.56
CA TYR A 5 1.38 -26.13 11.40
C TYR A 5 -0.11 -26.09 11.78
N GLY A 6 -0.65 -24.93 12.15
CA GLY A 6 -2.07 -24.75 12.40
C GLY A 6 -2.95 -25.10 11.19
N ILE A 7 -2.50 -24.78 9.97
CA ILE A 7 -3.19 -25.17 8.73
C ILE A 7 -3.20 -26.70 8.57
N PHE A 8 -2.05 -27.38 8.72
CA PHE A 8 -1.99 -28.85 8.62
C PHE A 8 -2.85 -29.55 9.69
N VAL A 9 -2.91 -28.99 10.90
CA VAL A 9 -3.75 -29.48 11.98
C VAL A 9 -5.25 -29.32 11.68
N ASN A 10 -5.65 -28.22 11.03
CA ASN A 10 -7.03 -28.03 10.59
C ASN A 10 -7.37 -28.93 9.40
N GLU A 11 -6.45 -29.09 8.45
CA GLU A 11 -6.60 -29.98 7.30
C GLU A 11 -6.80 -31.43 7.74
N GLY A 12 -5.98 -31.93 8.68
CA GLY A 12 -6.13 -33.27 9.25
C GLY A 12 -7.38 -33.46 10.13
N ARG A 13 -8.19 -32.42 10.32
CA ARG A 13 -9.47 -32.43 11.05
C ARG A 13 -10.63 -31.99 10.18
N ASP A 14 -10.48 -32.04 8.85
CA ASP A 14 -11.51 -31.67 7.87
C ASP A 14 -12.13 -30.29 8.11
N TRP A 15 -11.34 -29.33 8.63
CA TRP A 15 -11.80 -27.96 8.92
C TRP A 15 -13.05 -27.87 9.82
N ARG A 16 -13.23 -28.84 10.73
CA ARG A 16 -14.37 -28.82 11.64
C ARG A 16 -14.41 -27.54 12.46
N MET A 17 -15.60 -26.95 12.53
CA MET A 17 -15.80 -25.58 13.01
C MET A 17 -15.35 -25.37 14.46
N PRO A 18 -15.73 -26.21 15.44
CA PRO A 18 -15.32 -26.02 16.83
C PRO A 18 -13.80 -26.02 16.99
N GLU A 19 -13.12 -26.98 16.39
CA GLU A 19 -11.67 -27.14 16.50
C GLU A 19 -10.93 -26.02 15.75
N SER A 20 -11.42 -25.63 14.57
CA SER A 20 -10.79 -24.57 13.77
C SER A 20 -10.92 -23.20 14.45
N PHE A 21 -12.07 -22.91 15.06
CA PHE A 21 -12.26 -21.66 15.80
C PHE A 21 -11.53 -21.68 17.14
N PHE A 22 -11.71 -22.71 17.97
CA PHE A 22 -11.15 -22.69 19.32
C PHE A 22 -9.66 -23.04 19.36
N LEU A 23 -9.17 -23.94 18.52
CA LEU A 23 -7.75 -24.33 18.50
C LEU A 23 -6.99 -23.67 17.34
N GLY A 24 -7.60 -23.63 16.16
CA GLY A 24 -6.98 -23.08 14.95
C GLY A 24 -6.61 -21.59 15.06
N LEU A 25 -7.44 -20.77 15.71
CA LEU A 25 -7.17 -19.34 15.90
C LEU A 25 -5.91 -19.08 16.73
N HIS A 26 -5.60 -19.91 17.71
CA HIS A 26 -4.43 -19.69 18.58
C HIS A 26 -3.12 -19.79 17.80
N PHE A 27 -3.00 -20.71 16.85
CA PHE A 27 -1.82 -20.83 16.00
C PHE A 27 -1.60 -19.56 15.16
N ASN A 28 -2.67 -18.97 14.65
CA ASN A 28 -2.60 -17.71 13.91
C ASN A 28 -2.28 -16.53 14.84
N TYR A 29 -2.92 -16.45 16.01
CA TYR A 29 -2.72 -15.36 16.96
C TYR A 29 -1.26 -15.24 17.41
N TRP A 30 -0.67 -16.35 17.87
CA TRP A 30 0.73 -16.35 18.30
C TRP A 30 1.72 -16.28 17.13
N GLY A 31 1.39 -16.95 16.03
CA GLY A 31 2.22 -16.93 14.83
C GLY A 31 2.30 -15.55 14.18
N SER A 32 1.18 -14.82 14.13
CA SER A 32 1.08 -13.50 13.51
C SER A 32 1.92 -12.46 14.27
N LEU A 33 2.00 -12.56 15.59
CA LEU A 33 2.86 -11.68 16.40
C LEU A 33 4.35 -11.81 15.99
N LEU A 34 4.85 -13.04 15.90
CA LEU A 34 6.23 -13.30 15.48
C LEU A 34 6.49 -12.86 14.04
N VAL A 35 5.52 -13.10 13.14
CA VAL A 35 5.60 -12.65 11.75
C VAL A 35 5.62 -11.11 11.66
N ALA A 36 4.79 -10.42 12.45
CA ALA A 36 4.79 -8.97 12.53
C ALA A 36 6.14 -8.43 13.02
N MET A 37 6.73 -9.02 14.07
CA MET A 37 8.07 -8.68 14.53
C MET A 37 9.14 -8.93 13.45
N GLY A 38 9.00 -10.03 12.69
CA GLY A 38 9.86 -10.33 11.55
C GLY A 38 9.79 -9.26 10.47
N TRP A 39 8.58 -8.84 10.08
CA TRP A 39 8.38 -7.76 9.12
C TRP A 39 8.91 -6.42 9.62
N ILE A 40 8.64 -6.05 10.87
CA ILE A 40 9.18 -4.82 11.48
C ILE A 40 10.71 -4.86 11.43
N SER A 41 11.33 -5.96 11.85
CA SER A 41 12.79 -6.12 11.86
C SER A 41 13.38 -6.04 10.44
N ALA A 42 12.73 -6.68 9.46
CA ALA A 42 13.14 -6.62 8.06
C ALA A 42 13.07 -5.19 7.51
N VAL A 43 11.98 -4.46 7.76
CA VAL A 43 11.83 -3.06 7.35
C VAL A 43 12.89 -2.18 8.05
N MET A 44 13.11 -2.37 9.35
CA MET A 44 14.14 -1.61 10.09
C MET A 44 15.56 -1.88 9.55
N LEU A 45 15.88 -3.14 9.22
CA LEU A 45 17.15 -3.50 8.59
C LEU A 45 17.29 -2.89 7.20
N MET A 46 16.22 -2.93 6.39
CA MET A 46 16.18 -2.27 5.09
C MET A 46 16.42 -0.76 5.22
N CYS A 47 15.84 -0.11 6.22
CA CYS A 47 16.04 1.32 6.49
C CYS A 47 17.48 1.66 6.92
N ARG A 48 18.19 0.73 7.58
CA ARG A 48 19.59 0.92 7.99
C ARG A 48 20.60 0.68 6.86
N HIS A 49 20.24 -0.10 5.85
CA HIS A 49 21.17 -0.50 4.80
C HIS A 49 21.23 0.52 3.66
N SER A 50 22.44 0.99 3.33
CA SER A 50 22.66 2.06 2.33
C SER A 50 22.25 1.69 0.90
N ILE A 51 22.17 0.40 0.59
CA ILE A 51 21.72 -0.11 -0.72
C ILE A 51 20.30 0.34 -1.06
N PHE A 52 19.43 0.52 -0.05
CA PHE A 52 18.01 0.85 -0.28
C PHE A 52 17.70 2.34 -0.23
N VAL A 53 18.69 3.23 -0.05
CA VAL A 53 18.47 4.67 0.14
C VAL A 53 17.60 5.28 -0.97
N GLY A 54 17.89 5.00 -2.24
CA GLY A 54 17.09 5.52 -3.35
C GLY A 54 15.63 5.04 -3.35
N LEU A 55 15.38 3.79 -2.93
CA LEU A 55 14.01 3.27 -2.79
C LEU A 55 13.30 3.88 -1.58
N GLN A 56 14.00 4.02 -0.46
CA GLN A 56 13.48 4.66 0.75
C GLN A 56 13.07 6.11 0.48
N GLU A 57 13.87 6.88 -0.25
CA GLU A 57 13.55 8.26 -0.62
C GLU A 57 12.29 8.34 -1.49
N ARG A 58 12.15 7.44 -2.47
CA ARG A 58 10.95 7.37 -3.33
C ARG A 58 9.70 6.98 -2.53
N LEU A 59 9.81 5.96 -1.69
CA LEU A 59 8.70 5.52 -0.82
C LEU A 59 8.31 6.61 0.19
N SER A 60 9.29 7.30 0.77
CA SER A 60 9.06 8.44 1.65
C SER A 60 8.36 9.59 0.91
N ALA A 61 8.76 9.87 -0.33
CA ALA A 61 8.10 10.87 -1.16
C ALA A 61 6.64 10.51 -1.47
N VAL A 62 6.37 9.24 -1.82
CA VAL A 62 5.01 8.73 -2.03
C VAL A 62 4.18 8.85 -0.75
N GLY A 63 4.73 8.49 0.41
CA GLY A 63 4.05 8.59 1.70
C GLY A 63 3.74 10.03 2.11
N ARG A 64 4.63 10.97 1.79
CA ARG A 64 4.38 12.41 2.01
C ARG A 64 3.27 12.99 1.11
N MET A 65 2.93 12.29 0.03
CA MET A 65 1.85 12.63 -0.91
C MET A 65 0.70 11.61 -0.84
N ALA A 66 0.50 10.94 0.29
CA ALA A 66 -0.47 9.84 0.40
C ALA A 66 -1.89 10.24 -0.01
N PHE A 67 -2.35 11.45 0.34
CA PHE A 67 -3.70 11.90 0.01
C PHE A 67 -3.83 12.23 -1.48
N THR A 68 -2.86 12.96 -2.04
CA THR A 68 -2.80 13.20 -3.49
C THR A 68 -2.74 11.88 -4.27
N ASN A 69 -1.88 10.96 -3.87
CA ASN A 69 -1.68 9.69 -4.57
C ASN A 69 -2.90 8.77 -4.47
N TYR A 70 -3.60 8.78 -3.34
CA TYR A 70 -4.86 8.04 -3.18
C TYR A 70 -5.94 8.52 -4.15
N ILE A 71 -6.14 9.84 -4.24
CA ILE A 71 -7.12 10.42 -5.16
C ILE A 71 -6.67 10.21 -6.61
N ALA A 72 -5.38 10.40 -6.91
CA ALA A 72 -4.84 10.10 -8.25
C ALA A 72 -5.07 8.64 -8.65
N GLN A 73 -4.85 7.68 -7.74
CA GLN A 73 -5.13 6.27 -7.99
C GLN A 73 -6.61 6.03 -8.28
N SER A 74 -7.51 6.66 -7.53
CA SER A 74 -8.95 6.54 -7.75
C SER A 74 -9.37 7.12 -9.10
N VAL A 75 -8.86 8.30 -9.46
CA VAL A 75 -9.13 8.94 -10.75
C VAL A 75 -8.57 8.10 -11.90
N LEU A 76 -7.34 7.59 -11.79
CA LEU A 76 -6.73 6.74 -12.81
C LEU A 76 -7.48 5.41 -12.94
N GLY A 77 -7.83 4.76 -11.83
CA GLY A 77 -8.58 3.51 -11.84
C GLY A 77 -9.96 3.67 -12.45
N THR A 78 -10.71 4.70 -12.05
CA THR A 78 -12.01 4.99 -12.65
C THR A 78 -11.88 5.36 -14.12
N PHE A 79 -10.88 6.16 -14.51
CA PHE A 79 -10.61 6.43 -15.93
C PHE A 79 -10.32 5.16 -16.73
N VAL A 80 -9.54 4.22 -16.20
CA VAL A 80 -9.22 2.97 -16.91
C VAL A 80 -10.44 2.05 -17.02
N PHE A 81 -11.24 1.91 -15.97
CA PHE A 81 -12.31 0.92 -15.97
C PHE A 81 -13.69 1.46 -16.36
N TYR A 82 -14.02 2.70 -16.03
CA TYR A 82 -15.37 3.24 -16.23
C TYR A 82 -15.59 3.69 -17.68
N GLY A 83 -16.86 3.72 -18.09
CA GLY A 83 -17.26 4.02 -19.46
C GLY A 83 -16.93 5.43 -19.95
N PHE A 84 -16.62 6.38 -19.07
CA PHE A 84 -16.18 7.73 -19.47
C PHE A 84 -14.69 7.79 -19.87
N GLY A 85 -13.91 6.74 -19.60
CA GLY A 85 -12.50 6.66 -20.00
C GLY A 85 -12.27 5.50 -20.96
N LEU A 86 -11.51 4.47 -20.56
CA LEU A 86 -11.20 3.32 -21.42
C LEU A 86 -12.26 2.20 -21.40
N GLY A 87 -13.19 2.23 -20.43
CA GLY A 87 -14.32 1.29 -20.38
C GLY A 87 -13.91 -0.19 -20.27
N LEU A 88 -12.77 -0.49 -19.61
CA LEU A 88 -12.24 -1.85 -19.50
C LEU A 88 -12.93 -2.69 -18.41
N PHE A 89 -13.97 -2.18 -17.76
CA PHE A 89 -14.71 -2.92 -16.75
C PHE A 89 -15.27 -4.24 -17.30
N GLY A 90 -14.97 -5.34 -16.61
CA GLY A 90 -15.39 -6.69 -17.02
C GLY A 90 -14.68 -7.24 -18.27
N ARG A 91 -13.75 -6.51 -18.86
CA ARG A 91 -13.04 -6.89 -20.10
C ARG A 91 -11.60 -7.37 -19.87
N MET A 92 -11.10 -7.22 -18.64
CA MET A 92 -9.72 -7.54 -18.29
C MET A 92 -9.68 -8.68 -17.28
N ASP A 93 -8.78 -9.63 -17.50
CA ASP A 93 -8.52 -10.72 -16.57
C ASP A 93 -7.74 -10.22 -15.33
N ARG A 94 -7.56 -11.10 -14.34
CA ARG A 94 -6.90 -10.75 -13.07
C ARG A 94 -5.45 -10.32 -13.26
N VAL A 95 -4.72 -10.93 -14.19
CA VAL A 95 -3.31 -10.60 -14.45
C VAL A 95 -3.22 -9.23 -15.13
N GLY A 96 -4.09 -8.94 -16.09
CA GLY A 96 -4.18 -7.63 -16.71
C GLY A 96 -4.49 -6.52 -15.70
N GLN A 97 -5.43 -6.76 -14.78
CA GLN A 97 -5.75 -5.82 -13.71
C GLN A 97 -4.55 -5.54 -12.80
N ALA A 98 -3.79 -6.58 -12.43
CA ALA A 98 -2.56 -6.41 -11.66
C ALA A 98 -1.52 -5.57 -12.42
N GLY A 99 -1.42 -5.73 -13.73
CA GLY A 99 -0.59 -4.90 -14.60
C GLY A 99 -0.95 -3.41 -14.55
N VAL A 100 -2.25 -3.08 -14.56
CA VAL A 100 -2.73 -1.70 -14.41
C VAL A 100 -2.33 -1.13 -13.06
N VAL A 101 -2.51 -1.88 -11.97
CA VAL A 101 -2.12 -1.45 -10.62
C VAL A 101 -0.63 -1.18 -10.54
N LEU A 102 0.20 -2.08 -11.07
CA LEU A 102 1.66 -1.90 -11.13
C LEU A 102 2.04 -0.66 -11.93
N ALA A 103 1.40 -0.41 -13.07
CA ALA A 103 1.66 0.78 -13.87
C ALA A 103 1.35 2.07 -13.10
N ILE A 104 0.20 2.13 -12.41
CA ILE A 104 -0.17 3.29 -11.59
C ILE A 104 0.86 3.51 -10.47
N TRP A 105 1.29 2.44 -9.80
CA TRP A 105 2.31 2.52 -8.74
C TRP A 105 3.66 3.02 -9.25
N LEU A 106 4.11 2.53 -10.40
CA LEU A 106 5.37 2.98 -11.01
C LEU A 106 5.32 4.47 -11.36
N VAL A 107 4.20 4.94 -11.90
CA VAL A 107 3.98 6.37 -12.17
C VAL A 107 4.04 7.17 -10.87
N GLN A 108 3.38 6.73 -9.79
CA GLN A 108 3.40 7.44 -8.51
C GLN A 108 4.80 7.46 -7.87
N LEU A 109 5.53 6.34 -7.92
CA LEU A 109 6.90 6.24 -7.41
C LEU A 109 7.88 7.17 -8.15
N ALA A 110 7.63 7.47 -9.42
CA ALA A 110 8.43 8.42 -10.20
C ALA A 110 7.96 9.88 -10.00
N TRP A 111 6.64 10.10 -9.99
CA TRP A 111 6.02 11.42 -9.90
C TRP A 111 6.21 12.08 -8.54
N SER A 112 5.97 11.35 -7.44
CA SER A 112 6.03 11.91 -6.09
C SER A 112 7.38 12.56 -5.73
N PRO A 113 8.54 11.90 -5.93
CA PRO A 113 9.83 12.54 -5.65
C PRO A 113 10.11 13.73 -6.59
N TRP A 114 9.74 13.63 -7.87
CA TRP A 114 9.88 14.72 -8.83
C TRP A 114 9.07 15.96 -8.43
N TRP A 115 7.85 15.76 -7.93
CA TRP A 115 6.96 16.82 -7.46
C TRP A 115 7.51 17.46 -6.17
N LEU A 116 7.86 16.63 -5.18
CA LEU A 116 8.39 17.11 -3.90
C LEU A 116 9.78 17.74 -4.01
N GLY A 117 10.50 17.53 -5.12
CA GLY A 117 11.71 18.29 -5.44
C GLY A 117 11.43 19.77 -5.74
N ARG A 118 10.22 20.11 -6.20
CA ARG A 118 9.81 21.48 -6.57
C ARG A 118 8.87 22.12 -5.56
N PHE A 119 8.04 21.31 -4.91
CA PHE A 119 7.00 21.74 -3.98
C PHE A 119 7.19 21.16 -2.57
N ARG A 120 6.64 21.82 -1.55
CA ARG A 120 6.76 21.40 -0.14
C ARG A 120 5.77 20.28 0.21
N PHE A 121 4.62 20.27 -0.44
CA PHE A 121 3.49 19.36 -0.20
C PHE A 121 2.94 18.82 -1.52
N GLY A 122 2.21 17.71 -1.47
CA GLY A 122 1.35 17.36 -2.58
C GLY A 122 0.20 18.37 -2.73
N PRO A 123 -0.38 18.50 -3.93
CA PRO A 123 -1.41 19.49 -4.22
C PRO A 123 -2.63 19.37 -3.31
N LEU A 124 -3.10 18.15 -3.04
CA LEU A 124 -4.26 17.94 -2.17
C LEU A 124 -3.91 18.09 -0.69
N GLU A 125 -2.71 17.71 -0.27
CA GLU A 125 -2.22 17.95 1.08
C GLU A 125 -2.10 19.45 1.36
N TRP A 126 -1.62 20.23 0.38
CA TRP A 126 -1.55 21.68 0.47
C TRP A 126 -2.93 22.31 0.56
N LEU A 127 -3.87 21.88 -0.29
CA LEU A 127 -5.25 22.35 -0.27
C LEU A 127 -5.90 22.05 1.08
N TRP A 128 -5.76 20.81 1.56
CA TRP A 128 -6.30 20.38 2.85
C TRP A 128 -5.73 21.20 4.00
N ARG A 129 -4.40 21.39 4.07
CA ARG A 129 -3.77 22.23 5.11
C ARG A 129 -4.25 23.67 5.03
N THR A 130 -4.33 24.24 3.84
CA THR A 130 -4.80 25.62 3.66
C THR A 130 -6.25 25.79 4.13
N LEU A 131 -7.11 24.81 3.85
CA LEU A 131 -8.50 24.80 4.25
C LEU A 131 -8.69 24.61 5.76
N VAL A 132 -7.96 23.67 6.38
CA VAL A 132 -8.05 23.41 7.82
C VAL A 132 -7.54 24.59 8.65
N TYR A 133 -6.41 25.17 8.25
CA TYR A 133 -5.82 26.30 8.98
C TYR A 133 -6.37 27.66 8.56
N TRP A 134 -7.28 27.71 7.57
CA TRP A 134 -7.78 28.95 6.97
C TRP A 134 -6.68 29.95 6.59
N LYS A 135 -5.49 29.43 6.26
CA LYS A 135 -4.29 30.22 5.95
C LYS A 135 -3.52 29.55 4.83
N VAL A 136 -3.28 30.31 3.76
CA VAL A 136 -2.52 29.87 2.59
C VAL A 136 -1.11 29.48 3.01
N GLN A 137 -0.78 28.19 2.84
CA GLN A 137 0.54 27.67 3.14
C GLN A 137 1.51 27.96 1.97
N PRO A 138 2.80 28.24 2.21
CA PRO A 138 3.76 28.38 1.13
C PRO A 138 3.97 27.04 0.41
N MET A 139 3.72 27.01 -0.91
CA MET A 139 3.72 25.78 -1.71
C MET A 139 5.07 25.49 -2.38
N ARG A 140 5.75 26.52 -2.89
CA ARG A 140 7.07 26.39 -3.53
C ARG A 140 8.17 26.26 -2.48
N ARG A 141 9.18 25.43 -2.78
CA ARG A 141 10.37 25.32 -1.94
C ARG A 141 11.17 26.61 -2.00
#